data_AF-A0A4Y2EZC0-F1
#
_entry.id   AF-A0A4Y2EZC0-F1
#
_cell.length_a   1.000
_cell.length_b   1.000
_cell.length_c   1.000
_cell.angle_alpha   90.00
_cell.angle_beta   90.00
_cell.angle_gamma   90.00
#
_symmetry.space_group_name_H-M   'P 1'
#
loop_
_entity.id
_entity.type
_entity.pdbx_description
1 polymer ?
#
loop_
_entity_poly.entity_id
_entity_poly.type
_entity_poly.pdbx_seq_one_letter_code
_entity_poly.pdbx_strand_id
1 'polypeptide(L)'
;MLEEWQTSWKNGETSRKIYNIMPSVSLRPTNWIREDVIFFSQHGPFPAYLRRFHLSDSDYCSCSGISTALHYATECIYSVLAYEEASAKLRTRMAEKSRK
;
A
#
# COMPACT_ATOMS: atom_id res chain seq x y z
N MET A 1 -0.81 -14.20 23.43
CA MET A 1 0.04 -13.54 22.41
C MET A 1 -0.64 -13.41 21.05
N LEU A 2 -0.82 -14.47 20.24
CA LEU A 2 -1.44 -14.33 18.90
C LEU A 2 -2.91 -13.89 18.96
N GLU A 3 -3.70 -14.42 19.89
CA GLU A 3 -5.11 -14.03 20.06
C GLU A 3 -5.28 -12.59 20.56
N GLU A 4 -4.37 -12.13 21.41
CA GLU A 4 -4.34 -10.73 21.87
C GLU A 4 -4.04 -9.80 20.69
N TRP A 5 -3.03 -10.16 19.86
CA TRP A 5 -2.72 -9.44 18.63
C TRP A 5 -3.90 -9.42 17.66
N GLN A 6 -4.60 -10.54 17.48
CA GLN A 6 -5.79 -10.60 16.64
C GLN A 6 -6.92 -9.70 17.17
N THR A 7 -7.08 -9.65 18.49
CA THR A 7 -8.07 -8.81 19.16
C THR A 7 -7.74 -7.33 18.99
N SER A 8 -6.48 -6.94 19.19
CA SER A 8 -6.01 -5.58 18.92
C SER A 8 -6.16 -5.20 17.45
N TRP A 9 -5.87 -6.12 16.53
CA TRP A 9 -6.02 -5.89 15.09
C TRP A 9 -7.48 -5.68 14.68
N LYS A 10 -8.40 -6.45 15.27
CA LYS A 10 -9.84 -6.32 15.04
C LYS A 10 -10.40 -5.00 15.56
N ASN A 11 -9.98 -4.59 16.76
CA ASN A 11 -10.54 -3.44 17.47
C ASN A 11 -9.80 -2.13 17.18
N GLY A 12 -8.63 -2.19 16.56
CA GLY A 12 -7.82 -1.02 16.22
C GLY A 12 -8.48 -0.14 15.15
N GLU A 13 -8.43 1.17 15.36
CA GLU A 13 -8.96 2.18 14.42
C GLU A 13 -7.94 2.62 13.37
N THR A 14 -6.65 2.40 13.60
CA THR A 14 -5.60 2.71 12.64
C THR A 14 -5.49 1.62 11.58
N SER A 15 -5.06 1.98 10.37
CA SER A 15 -4.78 1.01 9.30
C SER A 15 -5.96 0.12 8.90
N ARG A 16 -7.22 0.58 9.05
CA ARG A 16 -8.44 -0.17 8.66
C ARG A 16 -8.45 -0.63 7.20
N LYS A 17 -7.84 0.15 6.31
CA LYS A 17 -7.66 -0.24 4.90
C LYS A 17 -6.85 -1.53 4.77
N ILE A 18 -5.84 -1.73 5.62
CA ILE A 18 -5.05 -2.96 5.66
C ILE A 18 -5.79 -4.09 6.36
N TYR A 19 -6.53 -3.81 7.43
CA TYR A 19 -7.39 -4.82 8.04
C TYR A 19 -8.36 -5.43 7.02
N ASN A 20 -8.97 -4.61 6.15
CA ASN A 20 -9.92 -5.11 5.15
C ASN A 20 -9.25 -6.06 4.14
N ILE A 21 -7.93 -5.90 3.91
CA ILE A 21 -7.15 -6.73 2.98
C ILE A 21 -6.57 -7.97 3.69
N MET A 22 -6.17 -7.81 4.95
CA MET A 22 -5.55 -8.85 5.78
C MET A 22 -6.21 -8.83 7.17
N PRO A 23 -7.40 -9.43 7.33
CA PRO A 23 -8.15 -9.35 8.58
C PRO A 23 -7.59 -10.26 9.68
N SER A 24 -6.77 -11.25 9.30
CA SER A 24 -6.18 -12.20 10.24
C SER A 24 -4.68 -11.99 10.43
N VAL A 25 -4.25 -12.05 11.69
CA VAL A 25 -2.83 -12.16 12.04
C VAL A 25 -2.42 -13.63 12.02
N SER A 26 -1.22 -13.92 11.53
CA SER A 26 -0.71 -15.29 11.37
C SER A 26 0.80 -15.31 11.58
N LEU A 27 1.28 -16.36 12.26
CA LEU A 27 2.72 -16.66 12.33
C LEU A 27 3.23 -17.38 11.07
N ARG A 28 2.32 -17.94 10.27
CA ARG A 28 2.66 -18.54 8.98
C ARG A 28 2.85 -17.43 7.95
N PRO A 29 3.92 -17.49 7.12
CA PRO A 29 4.09 -16.59 6.01
C PRO A 29 2.83 -16.58 5.15
N THR A 30 2.35 -15.38 4.84
CA THR A 30 1.22 -15.22 3.94
C THR A 30 1.73 -15.31 2.50
N ASN A 31 0.85 -15.57 1.53
CA ASN A 31 1.20 -15.53 0.10
C ASN A 31 1.34 -14.10 -0.45
N TRP A 32 1.46 -13.10 0.43
CA TRP A 32 1.72 -11.73 0.05
C TRP A 32 3.22 -11.54 -0.14
N ILE A 33 3.61 -11.06 -1.32
CA ILE A 33 4.99 -10.64 -1.53
C ILE A 33 5.24 -9.29 -0.85
N ARG A 34 6.50 -8.99 -0.54
CA ARG A 34 6.91 -7.80 0.20
C ARG A 34 6.40 -6.51 -0.45
N GLU A 35 6.45 -6.46 -1.78
CA GLU A 35 6.06 -5.29 -2.58
C GLU A 35 4.57 -4.99 -2.42
N ASP A 36 3.71 -6.02 -2.42
CA ASP A 36 2.28 -5.84 -2.23
C ASP A 36 1.98 -5.31 -0.83
N VAL A 37 2.64 -5.84 0.21
CA VAL A 37 2.45 -5.37 1.59
C VAL A 37 2.83 -3.89 1.71
N ILE A 38 3.99 -3.49 1.18
CA ILE A 38 4.45 -2.10 1.16
C ILE A 38 3.45 -1.21 0.41
N PHE A 39 3.01 -1.66 -0.78
CA PHE A 39 2.10 -0.92 -1.63
C PHE A 39 0.73 -0.68 -0.98
N PHE A 40 0.04 -1.73 -0.54
CA PHE A 40 -1.31 -1.61 0.01
C PHE A 40 -1.32 -0.87 1.33
N SER A 41 -0.28 -1.03 2.14
CA SER A 41 -0.14 -0.30 3.40
C SER A 41 0.19 1.18 3.19
N GLN A 42 0.49 1.58 1.96
CA GLN A 42 1.03 2.90 1.61
C GLN A 42 2.34 3.19 2.33
N HIS A 43 3.07 2.15 2.75
CA HIS A 43 4.41 2.31 3.29
C HIS A 43 5.42 2.42 2.16
N GLY A 44 6.60 2.97 2.45
CA GLY A 44 7.72 3.03 1.51
C GLY A 44 8.09 4.44 1.08
N PRO A 45 8.84 4.60 -0.02
CA PRO A 45 9.40 5.88 -0.45
C PRO A 45 8.36 6.78 -1.16
N PHE A 46 7.12 6.79 -0.66
CA PHE A 46 6.06 7.62 -1.18
C PHE A 46 6.06 8.96 -0.42
N PRO A 47 6.16 10.12 -1.09
CA PRO A 47 6.21 11.41 -0.39
C PRO A 47 5.02 11.63 0.56
N ALA A 48 3.82 11.13 0.24
CA ALA A 48 2.68 11.14 1.16
C ALA A 48 2.93 10.36 2.46
N TYR A 49 3.62 9.21 2.38
CA TYR A 49 4.03 8.45 3.54
C TYR A 49 5.14 9.16 4.34
N LEU A 50 6.17 9.66 3.65
CA LEU A 50 7.28 10.37 4.28
C LEU A 50 6.82 11.65 4.98
N ARG A 51 5.89 12.39 4.38
CA ARG A 51 5.28 13.60 4.97
C ARG A 51 4.57 13.28 6.28
N ARG A 52 3.86 12.15 6.39
CA ARG A 52 3.19 11.71 7.63
C ARG A 52 4.16 11.55 8.81
N PHE A 53 5.42 11.19 8.53
CA PHE A 53 6.47 11.05 9.54
C PHE A 53 7.39 12.27 9.63
N HIS A 54 7.03 13.39 9.01
CA HIS A 54 7.84 14.61 8.95
C HIS A 54 9.24 14.37 8.33
N LEU A 55 9.36 13.37 7.45
CA LEU A 55 10.58 13.07 6.70
C LEU A 55 10.61 13.74 5.32
N SER A 56 9.50 14.37 4.92
CA SER A 56 9.37 15.14 3.67
C SER A 56 8.55 16.40 3.92
N ASP A 57 8.90 17.46 3.21
CA ASP A 57 8.18 18.75 3.25
C ASP A 57 6.94 18.79 2.34
N SER A 58 6.75 17.77 1.50
CA SER A 58 5.63 17.70 0.55
C SER A 58 5.14 16.27 0.36
N ASP A 59 3.83 16.13 0.17
CA ASP A 59 3.15 14.90 -0.26
C ASP A 59 2.85 14.89 -1.76
N TYR A 60 3.28 15.90 -2.52
CA TYR A 60 3.04 15.98 -3.96
C TYR A 60 4.09 15.21 -4.78
N CYS A 61 3.61 14.58 -5.87
CA CYS A 61 4.43 14.03 -6.93
C CYS A 61 4.86 15.14 -7.89
N SER A 62 5.94 14.93 -8.66
CA SER A 62 6.39 15.85 -9.70
C SER A 62 5.37 16.05 -10.83
N CYS A 63 4.35 15.19 -10.95
CA CYS A 63 3.20 15.41 -11.85
C CYS A 63 2.00 16.06 -11.14
N SER A 64 2.22 16.71 -10.01
CA SER A 64 1.24 17.51 -9.25
C SER A 64 0.07 16.74 -8.62
N GLY A 65 0.10 15.40 -8.60
CA GLY A 65 -0.85 14.57 -7.84
C GLY A 65 -0.34 14.25 -6.43
N ILE A 66 -1.24 13.81 -5.54
CA ILE A 66 -0.83 13.32 -4.21
C ILE A 66 -0.09 12.00 -4.40
N SER A 67 1.14 11.95 -3.93
CA SER A 67 2.12 10.90 -4.20
C SER A 67 1.90 9.61 -3.39
N THR A 68 0.68 9.09 -3.42
CA THR A 68 0.34 7.79 -2.84
C THR A 68 0.84 6.64 -3.73
N ALA A 69 0.95 5.45 -3.16
CA ALA A 69 1.26 4.23 -3.91
C ALA A 69 0.31 4.04 -5.11
N LEU A 70 -0.99 4.27 -4.90
CA LEU A 70 -2.01 4.17 -5.94
C LEU A 70 -1.77 5.17 -7.08
N HIS A 71 -1.49 6.43 -6.73
CA HIS A 71 -1.17 7.47 -7.71
C HIS A 71 -0.02 7.05 -8.63
N TYR A 72 1.07 6.51 -8.08
CA TYR A 72 2.18 5.99 -8.89
C TYR A 72 1.77 4.83 -9.81
N ALA A 73 0.85 3.96 -9.39
CA ALA A 73 0.43 2.81 -10.17
C ALA A 73 -0.55 3.15 -11.32
N THR A 74 -1.41 4.15 -11.13
CA THR A 74 -2.55 4.40 -12.03
C THR A 74 -2.58 5.77 -12.69
N GLU A 75 -1.99 6.79 -12.07
CA GLU A 75 -2.20 8.19 -12.46
C GLU A 75 -0.91 8.92 -12.86
N CYS A 76 0.23 8.55 -12.25
CA CYS A 76 1.49 9.24 -12.47
C CYS A 76 2.03 8.98 -13.88
N ILE A 77 2.01 10.02 -14.72
CA ILE A 77 2.47 9.97 -16.12
C ILE A 77 3.91 9.44 -16.23
N TYR A 78 4.80 9.85 -15.32
CA TYR A 78 6.18 9.38 -15.30
C TYR A 78 6.33 7.88 -15.01
N SER A 79 5.39 7.29 -14.28
CA SER A 79 5.43 5.87 -13.91
C SER A 79 4.73 5.00 -14.94
N VAL A 80 3.62 5.51 -15.48
CA VAL A 80 2.85 4.84 -16.53
C VAL A 80 3.68 4.75 -17.82
N LEU A 81 4.45 5.78 -18.15
CA LEU A 81 5.31 5.79 -19.35
C LEU A 81 6.64 5.03 -19.16
N ALA A 82 7.19 4.95 -17.95
CA ALA A 82 8.49 4.31 -17.71
C ALA A 82 8.41 2.79 -17.53
N TYR A 83 7.26 2.23 -17.14
CA TYR A 83 7.13 0.81 -16.81
C TYR A 83 5.77 0.23 -17.22
N GLU A 84 5.37 0.35 -18.48
CA GLU A 84 4.05 -0.12 -18.95
C GLU A 84 3.74 -1.57 -18.52
N GLU A 85 4.70 -2.49 -18.66
CA GLU A 85 4.50 -3.90 -18.33
C GLU A 85 4.47 -4.16 -16.80
N ALA A 86 5.30 -3.46 -16.02
CA ALA A 86 5.30 -3.59 -14.56
C ALA A 86 4.05 -2.92 -13.95
N SER A 87 3.60 -1.80 -14.54
CA SER A 87 2.35 -1.13 -14.20
C SER A 87 1.15 -2.02 -14.50
N ALA A 88 1.13 -2.71 -15.65
CA ALA A 88 0.11 -3.71 -15.97
C ALA A 88 0.08 -4.86 -14.96
N LYS A 89 1.25 -5.44 -14.62
CA LYS A 89 1.38 -6.49 -13.59
C LYS A 89 0.98 -6.01 -12.18
N LEU A 90 1.15 -4.73 -11.88
CA LEU A 90 0.70 -4.16 -10.61
C LEU A 90 -0.82 -4.02 -10.60
N ARG A 91 -1.42 -3.52 -11.69
CA ARG A 91 -2.87 -3.37 -11.84
C ARG A 91 -3.61 -4.70 -11.76
N THR A 92 -3.09 -5.76 -12.38
CA THR A 92 -3.71 -7.10 -12.29
C THR A 92 -3.70 -7.63 -10.86
N ARG A 93 -2.56 -7.54 -10.17
CA ARG A 93 -2.46 -7.90 -8.74
C ARG A 93 -3.39 -7.06 -7.86
N MET A 94 -3.48 -5.75 -8.12
CA MET A 94 -4.45 -4.87 -7.43
C MET A 94 -5.88 -5.34 -7.61
N ALA A 95 -6.28 -5.75 -8.82
CA ALA A 95 -7.63 -6.21 -9.13
C ALA A 95 -7.95 -7.61 -8.56
N GLU A 96 -6.95 -8.47 -8.40
CA GLU A 96 -7.11 -9.79 -7.76
C GLU A 96 -7.22 -9.67 -6.25
N LYS A 97 -6.41 -8.81 -5.64
CA LYS A 97 -6.37 -8.62 -4.18
C LYS A 97 -7.54 -7.78 -3.67
N SER A 98 -8.04 -6.82 -4.46
CA SER A 98 -9.24 -6.03 -4.12
C SER A 98 -10.56 -6.80 -4.22
N ARG A 99 -10.55 -8.03 -4.77
CA ARG A 99 -11.73 -8.91 -4.93
C ARG A 99 -11.94 -9.88 -3.78
N LYS A 100 -11.01 -9.91 -2.82
CA LYS A 100 -11.09 -10.72 -1.59
C LYS A 100 -11.45 -9.83 -0.41
#